data_AF-A0A2X2UPE9-F1
#
_entry.id   AF-A0A2X2UPE9-F1
#
_cell.length_a   1.000
_cell.length_b   1.000
_cell.length_c   1.000
_cell.angle_alpha   90.00
_cell.angle_beta   90.00
_cell.angle_gamma   90.00
#
_symmetry.space_group_name_H-M   'P 1'
#
loop_
_entity.id
_entity.type
_entity.pdbx_description
1 polymer ?
#
loop_
_entity_poly.entity_id
_entity_poly.type
_entity_poly.pdbx_seq_one_letter_code
_entity_poly.pdbx_strand_id
1 'polypeptide(L)'
;MPEEEKKKYPIPRGAAATRAKNKHRNANYDRGELALPKGMKAEVRKAAKQAGQSFNAYVEQAIKERYNRDTGEEMTWEKAEDFAKTEDNENDLNA
;
A
#
# COMPACT_ATOMS: atom_id res chain seq x y z
N MET A 1 -21.61 -19.84 38.54
CA MET A 1 -22.02 -18.84 37.53
C MET A 1 -20.91 -18.80 36.49
N PRO A 2 -21.18 -19.02 35.18
CA PRO A 2 -20.13 -18.99 34.18
C PRO A 2 -19.85 -17.54 33.78
N GLU A 3 -18.58 -17.17 33.83
CA GLU A 3 -18.07 -15.83 33.57
C GLU A 3 -18.09 -15.55 32.06
N GLU A 4 -18.84 -14.53 31.63
CA GLU A 4 -18.90 -14.14 30.23
C GLU A 4 -17.54 -13.59 29.78
N GLU A 5 -16.81 -14.38 28.98
CA GLU A 5 -15.61 -13.94 28.29
C GLU A 5 -15.94 -12.77 27.34
N LYS A 6 -15.66 -11.54 27.80
CA LYS A 6 -15.74 -10.34 26.96
C LYS A 6 -14.75 -10.46 25.81
N LYS A 7 -15.27 -10.53 24.57
CA LYS A 7 -14.46 -10.51 23.35
C LYS A 7 -13.54 -9.28 23.35
N LYS A 8 -12.23 -9.51 23.15
CA LYS A 8 -11.13 -8.53 23.23
C LYS A 8 -11.30 -7.26 22.35
N TYR A 9 -12.17 -7.27 21.34
CA TYR A 9 -12.47 -6.08 20.52
C TYR A 9 -13.98 -5.97 20.20
N PRO A 10 -14.57 -4.77 20.35
CA PRO A 10 -16.02 -4.54 20.20
C PRO A 10 -16.50 -4.39 18.74
N ILE A 11 -15.59 -4.25 17.77
CA ILE A 11 -15.95 -4.02 16.36
C ILE A 11 -16.21 -5.37 15.67
N PRO A 12 -17.38 -5.58 15.03
CA PRO A 12 -17.68 -6.83 14.34
C PRO A 12 -16.73 -7.04 13.15
N ARG A 13 -15.83 -8.01 13.26
CA ARG A 13 -15.00 -8.55 12.16
C ARG A 13 -15.84 -9.45 11.24
N GLY A 14 -16.97 -8.93 10.76
CA GLY A 14 -17.91 -9.65 9.91
C GLY A 14 -17.54 -9.61 8.41
N ALA A 15 -18.27 -10.40 7.62
CA ALA A 15 -18.11 -10.45 6.16
C ALA A 15 -18.24 -9.06 5.50
N ALA A 16 -19.14 -8.20 6.00
CA ALA A 16 -19.33 -6.83 5.49
C ALA A 16 -18.08 -5.94 5.64
N ALA A 17 -17.43 -5.96 6.81
CA ALA A 17 -16.19 -5.20 7.04
C ALA A 17 -15.04 -5.70 6.13
N THR A 18 -15.01 -7.00 5.85
CA THR A 18 -14.03 -7.59 4.92
C THR A 18 -14.29 -7.18 3.47
N ARG A 19 -15.55 -7.16 3.03
CA ARG A 19 -15.95 -6.70 1.69
C ARG A 19 -15.57 -5.24 1.46
N ALA A 20 -15.85 -4.36 2.41
CA ALA A 20 -15.48 -2.95 2.32
C ALA A 20 -13.96 -2.76 2.16
N LYS A 21 -13.16 -3.46 2.98
CA LYS A 21 -11.69 -3.44 2.88
C LYS A 21 -11.18 -3.94 1.53
N ASN A 22 -11.77 -5.02 1.02
CA ASN A 22 -11.41 -5.56 -0.28
C ASN A 22 -11.76 -4.59 -1.42
N LYS A 23 -12.93 -3.93 -1.37
CA LYS A 23 -13.34 -2.93 -2.37
C LYS A 23 -12.33 -1.78 -2.43
N HIS A 24 -12.01 -1.18 -1.29
CA HIS A 24 -11.02 -0.10 -1.22
C HIS A 24 -9.64 -0.57 -1.71
N ARG A 25 -9.19 -1.75 -1.26
CA ARG A 25 -7.89 -2.30 -1.68
C ARG A 25 -7.80 -2.51 -3.19
N ASN A 26 -8.87 -2.98 -3.82
CA ASN A 26 -8.88 -3.26 -5.26
C ASN A 26 -9.03 -1.98 -6.11
N ALA A 27 -9.63 -0.91 -5.56
CA ALA A 27 -9.79 0.34 -6.28
C ALA A 27 -8.51 1.19 -6.30
N ASN A 28 -7.67 1.09 -5.27
CA ASN A 28 -6.56 2.02 -5.06
C ASN A 28 -5.17 1.43 -5.35
N TYR A 29 -5.05 0.10 -5.45
CA TYR A 29 -3.76 -0.55 -5.62
C TYR A 29 -3.79 -1.56 -6.76
N ASP A 30 -2.88 -1.39 -7.72
CA ASP A 30 -2.50 -2.44 -8.64
C ASP A 30 -1.58 -3.42 -7.94
N ARG A 31 -2.03 -4.68 -7.77
CA ARG A 31 -1.30 -5.70 -7.01
C ARG A 31 -0.89 -6.85 -7.91
N GLY A 32 0.42 -7.04 -8.06
CA GLY A 32 1.02 -8.23 -8.67
C GLY A 32 1.65 -9.17 -7.65
N GLU A 33 1.66 -10.47 -7.94
CA GLU A 33 2.51 -11.44 -7.25
C GLU A 33 3.89 -11.49 -7.95
N LEU A 34 4.96 -11.46 -7.17
CA LEU A 34 6.33 -11.50 -7.69
C LEU A 34 7.04 -12.76 -7.19
N ALA A 35 7.34 -13.68 -8.11
CA ALA A 35 8.16 -14.85 -7.84
C ALA A 35 9.64 -14.48 -7.95
N LEU A 36 10.38 -14.64 -6.86
CA LEU A 36 11.84 -14.45 -6.81
C LEU A 36 12.53 -15.78 -6.49
N PRO A 37 13.76 -16.00 -6.96
CA PRO A 37 14.56 -17.14 -6.52
C PRO A 37 14.76 -17.10 -5.00
N LYS A 38 14.96 -18.29 -4.41
CA LYS A 38 15.22 -18.41 -2.97
C LYS A 38 16.48 -17.60 -2.61
N GLY A 39 16.45 -16.88 -1.49
CA GLY A 39 17.52 -15.98 -1.07
C GLY A 39 17.39 -14.55 -1.63
N MET A 40 16.90 -14.40 -2.86
CA MET A 40 16.50 -13.16 -3.55
C MET A 40 15.98 -12.07 -2.60
N LYS A 41 14.85 -12.40 -1.99
CA LYS A 41 14.09 -11.52 -1.11
C LYS A 41 14.89 -11.05 0.12
N ALA A 42 15.78 -11.86 0.65
CA ALA A 42 16.56 -11.50 1.84
C ALA A 42 17.62 -10.44 1.50
N GLU A 43 18.33 -10.62 0.39
CA GLU A 43 19.32 -9.66 -0.08
C GLU A 43 18.68 -8.31 -0.44
N VAL A 44 17.56 -8.34 -1.16
CA VAL A 44 16.83 -7.10 -1.51
C VAL A 44 16.33 -6.38 -0.24
N ARG A 45 15.87 -7.11 0.78
CA ARG A 45 15.50 -6.51 2.08
C ARG A 45 16.68 -5.85 2.78
N LYS A 46 17.86 -6.47 2.72
CA LYS A 46 19.08 -5.91 3.31
C LYS A 46 19.50 -4.63 2.57
N ALA A 47 19.49 -4.65 1.24
CA ALA A 47 19.78 -3.48 0.41
C ALA A 47 18.79 -2.34 0.68
N ALA A 48 17.49 -2.63 0.71
CA ALA A 48 16.45 -1.65 1.04
C ALA A 48 16.68 -1.02 2.43
N LYS A 49 17.02 -1.84 3.44
CA LYS A 49 17.31 -1.36 4.80
C LYS A 49 18.55 -0.45 4.83
N GLN A 50 19.59 -0.78 4.08
CA GLN A 50 20.80 0.05 3.96
C GLN A 50 20.50 1.38 3.27
N ALA A 51 19.61 1.38 2.28
CA ALA A 51 19.12 2.59 1.61
C ALA A 51 18.11 3.40 2.45
N GLY A 52 17.70 2.91 3.63
CA GLY A 52 16.68 3.57 4.47
C GLY A 52 15.27 3.49 3.90
N GLN A 53 15.00 2.55 2.99
CA GLN A 53 13.75 2.42 2.25
C GLN A 53 12.97 1.16 2.65
N SER A 54 11.65 1.19 2.39
CA SER A 54 10.84 -0.01 2.46
C SER A 54 11.19 -0.95 1.29
N PHE A 55 10.95 -2.26 1.47
CA PHE A 55 11.18 -3.24 0.40
C PHE A 55 10.42 -2.87 -0.88
N ASN A 56 9.16 -2.44 -0.76
CA ASN A 56 8.35 -2.07 -1.92
C ASN A 56 8.90 -0.81 -2.61
N ALA A 57 9.25 0.23 -1.85
CA ALA A 57 9.81 1.45 -2.40
C ALA A 57 11.12 1.17 -3.16
N TYR A 58 11.97 0.30 -2.62
CA TYR A 58 13.21 -0.12 -3.27
C TYR A 58 12.94 -0.87 -4.58
N VAL A 59 11.95 -1.78 -4.60
CA VAL A 59 11.54 -2.50 -5.82
C VAL A 59 10.93 -1.54 -6.85
N GLU A 60 10.08 -0.61 -6.44
CA GLU A 60 9.48 0.41 -7.32
C GLU A 60 10.54 1.26 -8.00
N GLN A 61 11.55 1.73 -7.25
CA GLN A 61 12.67 2.48 -7.81
C GLN A 61 13.46 1.65 -8.81
N ALA A 62 13.79 0.39 -8.48
CA ALA A 62 14.50 -0.49 -9.40
C ALA A 62 13.74 -0.71 -10.72
N ILE A 63 12.40 -0.79 -10.67
CA ILE A 63 11.57 -0.89 -11.88
C ILE A 63 11.63 0.41 -12.69
N LYS A 64 11.49 1.58 -12.04
CA LYS A 64 11.57 2.90 -12.70
C LYS A 64 12.91 3.13 -13.38
N GLU A 65 14.01 2.85 -12.67
CA GLU A 65 15.36 2.98 -13.20
C GLU A 65 15.60 2.05 -14.38
N ARG A 66 15.10 0.81 -14.31
CA ARG A 66 15.22 -0.15 -15.41
C ARG A 66 14.40 0.28 -16.62
N TYR A 67 13.16 0.71 -16.42
CA TYR A 67 12.31 1.22 -17.49
C TYR A 67 12.98 2.40 -18.20
N ASN A 68 13.42 3.42 -17.45
CA ASN A 68 14.09 4.59 -18.02
C ASN A 68 15.34 4.20 -18.82
N ARG A 69 16.13 3.24 -18.32
CA ARG A 69 17.30 2.75 -19.06
C ARG A 69 16.92 2.05 -20.38
N ASP A 70 15.81 1.32 -20.39
CA ASP A 70 15.38 0.52 -21.53
C ASP A 70 14.65 1.38 -22.59
N THR A 71 13.87 2.39 -22.17
CA THR A 71 13.03 3.22 -23.06
C THR A 71 13.57 4.63 -23.29
N GLY A 72 14.44 5.13 -22.41
CA GLY A 72 14.87 6.53 -22.37
C GLY A 72 13.82 7.49 -21.78
N GLU A 73 12.70 6.98 -21.29
CA GLU A 73 11.59 7.76 -20.76
C GLU A 73 11.41 7.55 -19.25
N GLU A 74 11.06 8.61 -18.53
CA GLU A 74 10.74 8.48 -17.12
C GLU A 74 9.38 7.83 -16.93
N MET A 75 9.35 6.72 -16.17
CA MET A 75 8.11 6.03 -15.83
C MET A 75 7.34 6.82 -14.77
N THR A 76 6.46 7.69 -15.24
CA THR A 76 5.54 8.47 -14.40
C THR A 76 4.16 7.82 -14.39
N TRP A 77 3.57 7.77 -13.21
CA TRP A 77 2.17 7.48 -13.02
C TRP A 77 1.67 8.52 -12.05
N GLU A 78 0.62 9.23 -12.42
CA GLU A 78 -0.08 10.11 -11.50
C GLU A 78 -0.61 9.23 -10.37
N LYS A 79 -0.08 9.42 -9.15
CA LYS A 79 -0.70 8.80 -7.98
C LYS A 79 -2.10 9.40 -7.89
N ALA A 80 -3.12 8.55 -7.85
CA ALA A 80 -4.50 8.99 -7.60
C ALA A 80 -4.68 9.81 -6.31
N GLU A 81 -3.67 9.86 -5.42
CA GLU A 81 -3.60 10.72 -4.24
C GLU A 81 -3.66 12.23 -4.57
N ASP A 82 -3.30 12.64 -5.79
CA ASP A 82 -3.41 14.05 -6.21
C ASP A 82 -4.86 14.48 -6.56
N PHE A 83 -5.78 13.53 -6.79
CA PHE A 83 -7.21 13.83 -6.96
C PHE A 83 -7.95 14.04 -5.62
N ALA A 84 -7.39 13.58 -4.49
CA ALA A 84 -8.07 13.63 -3.19
C ALA A 84 -7.85 14.94 -2.42
N LYS A 85 -6.98 15.85 -2.89
CA LYS A 85 -6.73 17.14 -2.23
C LYS A 85 -7.64 18.28 -2.69
N THR A 86 -8.57 18.03 -3.60
CA THR A 86 -9.45 19.06 -4.16
C THR A 86 -10.86 19.13 -3.57
N GLU A 87 -11.26 18.25 -2.64
CA GLU A 87 -12.66 18.19 -2.16
C GLU A 87 -12.86 18.28 -0.64
N ASP A 88 -11.86 18.70 0.14
CA ASP A 88 -12.04 18.96 1.58
C ASP A 88 -11.61 20.39 1.99
N ASN A 89 -12.01 21.42 1.22
CA ASN A 89 -11.98 22.82 1.70
C ASN A 89 -13.34 23.50 1.53
N GLU A 90 -14.38 22.91 2.11
CA GLU A 90 -15.56 23.64 2.55
C GLU A 90 -16.06 22.96 3.83
N ASN A 91 -15.71 23.52 5.00
CA ASN A 91 -16.61 23.72 6.15
C ASN A 91 -15.82 23.91 7.46
N ASP A 92 -15.09 25.03 7.57
CA ASP A 92 -14.58 25.57 8.84
C ASP A 92 -15.11 27.01 9.03
N LEU A 93 -16.43 27.17 8.98
CA LEU A 93 -17.15 28.37 9.43
C LEU A 93 -18.42 27.93 10.16
N ASN A 94 -18.27 27.30 11.33
CA ASN A 94 -19.18 27.39 12.48
C ASN A 94 -18.64 26.55 13.64
N ALA A 95 -17.77 27.17 14.44
CA ALA A 95 -17.52 26.82 15.83
C ALA A 95 -17.33 28.12 16.63
#